data_AF-A0A5E3WP04-F1
#
_entry.id   AF-A0A5E3WP04-F1
#
_cell.length_a   1.000
_cell.length_b   1.000
_cell.length_c   1.000
_cell.angle_alpha   90.00
_cell.angle_beta   90.00
_cell.angle_gamma   90.00
#
_symmetry.space_group_name_H-M   'P 1'
#
loop_
_entity.id
_entity.type
_entity.pdbx_description
1 polymer ?
#
loop_
_entity_poly.entity_id
_entity_poly.type
_entity_poly.pdbx_seq_one_letter_code
_entity_poly.pdbx_strand_id
1 'polypeptide(L)'
;MKLILPLVLLAPAAVSAGPIAYGICQTGCNAVAVACYAAAGATFGTVIAAAAAPAAIIACNSALGTCSAACATVTLLAPTP
;
A
#
# COMPACT_ATOMS: atom_id res chain seq x y z
N MET A 1 28.84 -38.15 -2.95
CA MET A 1 27.99 -37.53 -3.98
C MET A 1 26.52 -37.99 -4.00
N LYS A 2 26.08 -38.97 -3.18
CA LYS A 2 24.67 -39.43 -3.15
C LYS A 2 23.76 -38.71 -2.14
N LEU A 3 24.34 -37.93 -1.21
CA LEU A 3 23.59 -37.25 -0.13
C LEU A 3 23.30 -35.76 -0.40
N ILE A 4 23.61 -35.27 -1.60
CA ILE A 4 23.44 -33.85 -1.96
C ILE A 4 22.05 -33.59 -2.56
N LEU A 5 21.40 -34.65 -3.09
CA LEU A 5 20.11 -34.56 -3.76
C LEU A 5 18.88 -34.38 -2.84
N PRO A 6 18.80 -34.93 -1.61
CA PRO A 6 17.60 -34.73 -0.79
C PRO A 6 17.59 -33.34 -0.12
N LEU A 7 18.73 -32.66 -0.01
CA LEU A 7 18.83 -31.37 0.69
C LEU A 7 18.22 -30.21 -0.11
N VAL A 8 18.19 -30.31 -1.45
CA VAL A 8 17.62 -29.28 -2.33
C VAL A 8 16.09 -29.26 -2.27
N LEU A 9 15.43 -30.37 -1.90
CA LEU A 9 13.96 -30.44 -1.78
C LEU A 9 13.39 -29.84 -0.48
N LEU A 10 14.24 -29.49 0.48
CA LEU A 10 13.82 -28.82 1.73
C LEU A 10 14.04 -27.30 1.73
N ALA A 11 14.49 -26.71 0.61
CA ALA A 11 14.55 -25.27 0.50
C ALA A 11 13.13 -24.70 0.44
N PRO A 12 12.70 -23.81 1.37
CA PRO A 12 11.41 -23.16 1.27
C PRO A 12 11.35 -22.39 -0.05
N ALA A 13 10.30 -22.61 -0.85
CA ALA A 13 10.04 -21.78 -2.02
C ALA A 13 9.87 -20.32 -1.55
N ALA A 14 10.71 -19.41 -2.05
CA ALA A 14 10.55 -17.99 -1.77
C ALA A 14 9.25 -17.49 -2.43
N VAL A 15 8.17 -17.40 -1.66
CA VAL A 15 6.90 -16.83 -2.13
C VAL A 15 6.96 -15.31 -1.95
N SER A 16 6.99 -14.56 -3.04
CA SER A 16 6.90 -13.10 -2.98
C SER A 16 5.43 -12.66 -2.87
N ALA A 17 4.86 -12.79 -1.67
CA ALA A 17 3.50 -12.31 -1.38
C ALA A 17 3.40 -10.78 -1.30
N GLY A 18 4.54 -10.09 -1.20
CA GLY A 18 4.60 -8.66 -0.91
C GLY A 18 3.89 -7.75 -1.93
N PRO A 19 4.03 -7.95 -3.26
CA PRO A 19 3.32 -7.14 -4.25
C PRO A 19 1.79 -7.24 -4.17
N ILE A 20 1.27 -8.43 -3.89
CA ILE A 20 -0.18 -8.64 -3.75
C ILE A 20 -0.67 -7.96 -2.47
N ALA A 21 0.03 -8.17 -1.35
CA ALA A 21 -0.31 -7.54 -0.08
C ALA A 21 -0.25 -6.00 -0.17
N TYR A 22 0.74 -5.47 -0.89
CA TYR A 22 0.83 -4.04 -1.18
C TYR A 22 -0.35 -3.52 -1.98
N GLY A 23 -0.73 -4.22 -3.06
CA GLY A 23 -1.91 -3.87 -3.85
C GLY A 23 -3.19 -3.78 -3.01
N ILE A 24 -3.43 -4.78 -2.15
CA ILE A 24 -4.59 -4.81 -1.25
C ILE A 24 -4.54 -3.63 -0.26
N CYS A 25 -3.39 -3.39 0.37
CA CYS A 25 -3.21 -2.29 1.32
C CYS A 25 -3.43 -0.92 0.66
N GLN A 26 -2.87 -0.72 -0.54
CA GLN A 26 -3.09 0.48 -1.35
C GLN A 26 -4.56 0.70 -1.70
N THR A 27 -5.29 -0.36 -2.07
CA THR A 27 -6.74 -0.27 -2.32
C THR A 27 -7.47 0.20 -1.07
N GLY A 28 -7.10 -0.30 0.11
CA GLY A 28 -7.64 0.16 1.39
C GLY A 28 -7.39 1.65 1.63
N CYS A 29 -6.14 2.11 1.48
CA CYS A 29 -5.80 3.54 1.63
C CYS A 29 -6.60 4.43 0.68
N ASN A 30 -6.76 4.02 -0.59
CA ASN A 30 -7.55 4.77 -1.57
C ASN A 30 -9.05 4.79 -1.21
N ALA A 31 -9.61 3.69 -0.69
CA ALA A 31 -10.99 3.67 -0.24
C ALA A 31 -11.23 4.65 0.92
N VAL A 32 -10.29 4.73 1.87
CA VAL A 32 -10.34 5.73 2.96
C VAL A 32 -10.20 7.14 2.42
N ALA A 33 -9.34 7.38 1.43
CA ALA A 33 -9.21 8.69 0.78
C ALA A 33 -10.52 9.12 0.10
N VAL A 34 -11.18 8.21 -0.62
CA VAL A 34 -12.50 8.47 -1.24
C VAL A 34 -13.53 8.83 -0.17
N ALA A 35 -13.59 8.10 0.94
CA ALA A 35 -14.50 8.39 2.04
C ALA A 35 -14.22 9.76 2.69
N CYS A 36 -12.95 10.09 2.91
CA CYS A 36 -12.51 11.38 3.45
C CYS A 36 -12.91 12.54 2.53
N TYR A 37 -12.68 12.41 1.23
CA TYR A 37 -13.11 13.39 0.23
C TYR A 37 -14.63 13.56 0.20
N ALA A 38 -15.38 12.45 0.23
CA ALA A 38 -16.83 12.48 0.25
C ALA A 38 -17.37 13.21 1.49
N ALA A 39 -16.77 12.97 2.66
CA ALA A 39 -17.09 13.69 3.90
C ALA A 39 -16.75 15.19 3.82
N ALA A 40 -15.71 15.55 3.05
CA ALA A 40 -15.36 16.93 2.74
C ALA A 40 -16.16 17.55 1.59
N GLY A 41 -17.14 16.83 1.02
CA GLY A 41 -18.00 17.32 -0.05
C GLY A 41 -17.36 17.37 -1.43
N ALA A 42 -16.28 16.61 -1.66
CA ALA A 42 -15.58 16.54 -2.95
C ALA A 42 -15.52 15.10 -3.48
N THR A 43 -15.40 14.97 -4.79
CA THR A 43 -15.09 13.67 -5.43
C THR A 43 -13.58 13.47 -5.45
N PHE A 44 -13.11 12.26 -5.10
CA PHE A 44 -11.68 11.96 -5.13
C PHE A 44 -11.09 12.17 -6.54
N GLY A 45 -9.93 12.84 -6.61
CA GLY A 45 -9.21 13.11 -7.86
C GLY A 45 -9.71 14.31 -8.67
N THR A 46 -10.72 15.06 -8.21
CA THR A 46 -11.21 16.25 -8.94
C THR A 46 -10.57 17.57 -8.47
N VAL A 47 -9.91 17.55 -7.32
CA VAL A 47 -9.22 18.73 -6.76
C VAL A 47 -7.76 18.72 -7.18
N ILE A 48 -7.36 19.79 -7.88
CA ILE A 48 -5.96 20.04 -8.26
C ILE A 48 -5.17 20.62 -7.09
N ALA A 49 -3.91 20.22 -6.97
CA ALA A 49 -2.99 20.77 -5.97
C ALA A 49 -2.67 22.24 -6.30
N ALA A 50 -3.28 23.15 -5.57
CA ALA A 50 -3.10 24.60 -5.71
C ALA A 50 -3.19 25.26 -4.33
N ALA A 51 -2.70 26.49 -4.20
CA ALA A 51 -2.76 27.24 -2.93
C ALA A 51 -4.20 27.45 -2.40
N ALA A 52 -5.18 27.45 -3.30
CA ALA A 52 -6.60 27.58 -2.96
C ALA A 52 -7.30 26.23 -2.69
N ALA A 53 -6.57 25.10 -2.69
CA ALA A 53 -7.16 23.79 -2.44
C ALA A 53 -7.74 23.73 -1.01
N PRO A 54 -8.93 23.11 -0.81
CA PRO A 54 -9.54 23.05 0.51
C PRO A 54 -8.63 22.32 1.50
N ALA A 55 -8.46 22.89 2.70
CA ALA A 55 -7.58 22.33 3.72
C ALA A 55 -7.93 20.87 4.09
N ALA A 56 -9.23 20.54 4.14
CA ALA A 56 -9.70 19.18 4.38
C ALA A 56 -9.20 18.20 3.30
N ILE A 57 -9.18 18.62 2.04
CA ILE A 57 -8.71 17.80 0.92
C ILE A 57 -7.19 17.62 0.97
N ILE A 58 -6.45 18.67 1.30
CA ILE A 58 -5.01 18.56 1.54
C ILE A 58 -4.72 17.53 2.65
N ALA A 59 -5.49 17.57 3.74
CA ALA A 59 -5.37 16.62 4.83
C ALA A 59 -5.74 15.17 4.42
N CYS A 60 -6.79 14.98 3.63
CA CYS A 60 -7.14 13.64 3.11
C CYS A 60 -5.99 13.05 2.26
N ASN A 61 -5.37 13.86 1.40
CA ASN A 61 -4.25 13.42 0.57
C ASN A 61 -2.98 13.15 1.38
N SER A 62 -2.69 13.95 2.41
CA SER A 62 -1.53 13.70 3.26
C SER A 62 -1.69 12.40 4.03
N ALA A 63 -2.89 12.12 4.56
CA ALA A 63 -3.22 10.86 5.20
C ALA A 63 -3.11 9.67 4.24
N LEU A 64 -3.60 9.81 3.00
CA LEU A 64 -3.40 8.81 1.93
C LEU A 64 -1.91 8.53 1.72
N GLY A 65 -1.10 9.57 1.54
CA GLY A 65 0.35 9.42 1.33
C GLY A 65 1.05 8.71 2.49
N THR A 66 0.70 9.04 3.73
CA THR A 66 1.22 8.34 4.92
C THR A 66 0.80 6.87 4.95
N CYS A 67 -0.47 6.58 4.63
CA CYS A 67 -0.99 5.21 4.56
C CYS A 67 -0.25 4.39 3.48
N SER A 68 -0.11 4.93 2.27
CA SER A 68 0.58 4.28 1.16
C SER A 68 2.06 4.03 1.45
N ALA A 69 2.73 4.98 2.11
CA ALA A 69 4.12 4.82 2.54
C ALA A 69 4.26 3.68 3.56
N ALA A 70 3.35 3.62 4.54
CA ALA A 70 3.31 2.52 5.50
C ALA A 70 3.02 1.17 4.83
N CYS A 71 2.09 1.10 3.87
CA CYS A 71 1.87 -0.11 3.07
C CYS A 71 3.15 -0.56 2.37
N ALA A 72 3.86 0.36 1.70
CA ALA A 72 5.11 0.01 1.01
C ALA A 72 6.16 -0.57 1.99
N THR A 73 6.29 -0.01 3.18
CA THR A 73 7.26 -0.52 4.16
C THR A 73 6.86 -1.90 4.70
N VAL A 74 5.59 -2.09 5.10
CA VAL A 74 5.18 -3.30 5.83
C VAL A 74 4.79 -4.46 4.94
N THR A 75 4.28 -4.21 3.74
CA THR A 75 3.80 -5.28 2.86
C THR A 75 4.71 -5.52 1.67
N LEU A 76 5.40 -4.50 1.14
CA LEU A 76 6.24 -4.67 -0.05
C LEU A 76 7.71 -4.93 0.27
N LEU A 77 8.26 -4.20 1.24
CA LEU A 77 9.69 -4.18 1.55
C LEU A 77 10.07 -5.07 2.73
N ALA A 78 9.17 -5.26 3.70
CA ALA A 78 9.45 -6.11 4.85
C ALA A 78 9.53 -7.60 4.44
N PRO A 79 10.50 -8.37 4.97
CA PRO A 79 10.51 -9.81 4.81
C PRO A 79 9.25 -10.40 5.43
N THR A 80 8.49 -11.16 4.64
CA THR A 80 7.38 -11.98 5.16
C THR A 80 7.98 -13.31 5.65
N PRO A 81 7.61 -13.79 6.86
CA PRO A 81 8.13 -15.04 7.42
C PRO A 81 7.69 -16.28 6.63
#